data_AF-A0AAU6Z2P1-F1
#
_entry.id   AF-A0AAU6Z2P1-F1
#
_cell.length_a   1.000
_cell.length_b   1.000
_cell.length_c   1.000
_cell.angle_alpha   90.00
_cell.angle_beta   90.00
_cell.angle_gamma   90.00
#
_symmetry.space_group_name_H-M   'P 1'
#
loop_
_entity.id
_entity.type
_entity.pdbx_description
1 polymer ?
#
loop_
_entity_poly.entity_id
_entity_poly.type
_entity_poly.pdbx_seq_one_letter_code
_entity_poly.pdbx_strand_id
1 'polypeptide(L)'
;MLKDAHELYESEAPGQWVSPASCLASDMGPDYPVLHQQVLDIIDKVLADSAPEHSEVRRRLLQHLAENPGRPEQALLDHIRDRNNRRGRRTALEPGHQGSVTQLPPTSRHD
;
A
#
# COMPACT_ATOMS: atom_id res chain seq x y z
N MET A 1 -53.61 24.00 -20.46
CA MET A 1 -53.63 22.53 -20.64
C MET A 1 -52.18 22.07 -20.69
N LEU A 2 -51.62 21.77 -19.52
CA LEU A 2 -50.28 21.24 -19.38
C LEU A 2 -50.44 19.72 -19.38
N LYS A 3 -50.07 19.07 -20.48
CA LYS A 3 -50.12 17.62 -20.61
C LYS A 3 -48.71 17.13 -20.89
N ASP A 4 -48.25 16.34 -19.93
CA ASP A 4 -47.30 15.23 -20.07
C ASP A 4 -45.82 15.61 -20.22
N ALA A 5 -45.28 16.18 -19.14
CA ALA A 5 -43.83 16.24 -18.87
C ALA A 5 -43.41 15.20 -17.80
N HIS A 6 -44.12 14.07 -17.70
CA HIS A 6 -43.84 13.03 -16.71
C HIS A 6 -43.62 11.64 -17.34
N GLU A 7 -43.59 11.54 -18.67
CA GLU A 7 -43.63 10.27 -19.41
C GLU A 7 -42.29 9.90 -20.08
N LEU A 8 -41.19 10.56 -19.70
CA LEU A 8 -39.82 10.17 -20.11
C LEU A 8 -38.91 9.87 -18.91
N TYR A 9 -39.48 9.63 -17.73
CA TYR A 9 -38.73 9.26 -16.52
C TYR A 9 -39.23 7.96 -15.85
N GLU A 10 -39.92 7.07 -16.58
CA GLU A 10 -40.21 5.73 -16.06
C GLU A 10 -40.01 4.66 -17.13
N SER A 11 -38.75 4.26 -17.28
CA SER A 11 -38.23 2.96 -17.75
C SER A 11 -36.74 3.22 -17.93
N GLU A 12 -35.84 2.94 -16.99
CA GLU A 12 -35.44 1.63 -16.53
C GLU A 12 -34.79 1.75 -15.12
N ALA A 13 -35.35 1.07 -14.12
CA ALA A 13 -34.67 0.90 -12.83
C ALA A 13 -33.42 0.00 -12.99
N PRO A 14 -32.47 0.12 -12.07
CA PRO A 14 -31.08 0.44 -12.33
C PRO A 14 -30.35 -0.71 -13.01
N GLY A 15 -29.98 -0.53 -14.28
CA GLY A 15 -29.00 -1.38 -14.93
C GLY A 15 -27.68 -1.24 -14.18
N GLN A 16 -27.44 -2.20 -13.27
CA GLN A 16 -26.18 -2.59 -12.66
C GLN A 16 -25.04 -1.69 -13.13
N TRP A 17 -24.58 -0.77 -12.28
CA TRP A 17 -23.25 -0.21 -12.47
C TRP A 17 -22.32 -1.43 -12.38
N VAL A 18 -22.10 -2.11 -13.51
CA VAL A 18 -20.99 -3.02 -13.67
C VAL A 18 -19.81 -2.10 -13.55
N SER A 19 -19.32 -1.95 -12.32
CA SER A 19 -18.01 -1.37 -12.06
C SER A 19 -17.09 -1.95 -13.14
N PRO A 20 -16.24 -1.14 -13.80
CA PRO A 20 -15.33 -1.67 -14.82
C PRO A 20 -14.47 -2.84 -14.30
N ALA A 21 -14.33 -2.99 -12.97
CA ALA A 21 -13.79 -4.17 -12.30
C ALA A 21 -14.54 -5.49 -12.63
N SER A 22 -15.87 -5.45 -12.80
CA SER A 22 -16.72 -6.62 -13.06
C SER A 22 -16.48 -7.19 -14.46
N CYS A 23 -16.21 -6.35 -15.47
CA CYS A 23 -15.81 -6.82 -16.81
C CYS A 23 -14.41 -7.44 -16.84
N LEU A 24 -13.51 -6.97 -15.97
CA LEU A 24 -12.12 -7.47 -15.87
C LEU A 24 -12.01 -8.76 -15.03
N ALA A 25 -12.98 -9.02 -14.17
CA ALA A 25 -13.00 -10.23 -13.34
C ALA A 25 -13.27 -11.51 -14.14
N SER A 26 -13.89 -11.42 -15.33
CA SER A 26 -14.23 -12.61 -16.14
C SER A 26 -13.03 -13.30 -16.80
N ASP A 27 -11.90 -12.60 -16.97
CA ASP A 27 -10.66 -13.15 -17.55
C ASP A 27 -9.66 -13.61 -16.46
N MET A 28 -9.82 -13.12 -15.24
CA MET A 28 -9.01 -13.51 -14.10
C MET A 28 -9.62 -14.79 -13.51
N GLY A 29 -8.83 -15.86 -13.37
CA GLY A 29 -9.29 -17.20 -12.98
C GLY A 29 -10.19 -17.26 -11.73
N PRO A 30 -10.78 -18.43 -11.42
CA PRO A 30 -11.83 -18.59 -10.40
C PRO A 30 -11.44 -18.10 -8.99
N ASP A 31 -10.14 -17.99 -8.70
CA ASP A 31 -9.61 -17.53 -7.42
C ASP A 31 -9.42 -16.01 -7.31
N TYR A 32 -9.54 -15.25 -8.41
CA TYR A 32 -9.41 -13.79 -8.41
C TYR A 32 -10.36 -13.08 -7.42
N PRO A 33 -11.67 -13.40 -7.33
CA PRO A 33 -12.55 -12.76 -6.36
C PRO A 33 -12.12 -13.05 -4.91
N VAL A 34 -11.59 -14.25 -4.63
CA VAL A 34 -11.09 -14.61 -3.30
C VAL A 34 -9.85 -13.80 -2.97
N LEU A 35 -8.90 -13.70 -3.90
CA LEU A 35 -7.69 -12.89 -3.72
C LEU A 35 -8.03 -11.41 -3.53
N HIS A 36 -8.92 -10.86 -4.36
CA HIS A 36 -9.36 -9.47 -4.26
C HIS A 36 -9.96 -9.19 -2.88
N GLN A 37 -10.83 -10.09 -2.40
CA GLN A 37 -11.43 -9.96 -1.07
C GLN A 37 -10.39 -10.06 0.06
N GLN A 38 -9.41 -10.95 -0.06
CA GLN A 38 -8.31 -11.07 0.90
C GLN A 38 -7.46 -9.80 0.95
N VAL A 39 -7.17 -9.20 -0.22
CA VAL A 39 -6.42 -7.94 -0.30
C VAL A 39 -7.17 -6.83 0.41
N LEU A 40 -8.48 -6.70 0.17
CA LEU A 40 -9.32 -5.71 0.85
C LEU A 40 -9.34 -5.92 2.37
N ASP A 41 -9.46 -7.16 2.84
CA ASP A 41 -9.43 -7.48 4.27
C ASP A 41 -8.08 -7.14 4.93
N ILE A 42 -6.97 -7.39 4.24
CA ILE A 42 -5.63 -6.99 4.73
C ILE A 42 -5.52 -5.47 4.80
N ILE A 43 -5.96 -4.75 3.77
CA ILE A 43 -5.94 -3.29 3.74
C ILE A 43 -6.78 -2.73 4.90
N ASP A 44 -7.99 -3.24 5.08
CA ASP A 44 -8.89 -2.81 6.15
C ASP A 44 -8.27 -3.01 7.54
N LYS A 45 -7.70 -4.19 7.81
CA LYS A 45 -6.99 -4.48 9.07
C LYS A 45 -5.82 -3.53 9.31
N VAL A 46 -5.04 -3.21 8.28
CA VAL A 46 -3.91 -2.27 8.40
C VAL A 46 -4.39 -0.84 8.67
N LEU A 47 -5.51 -0.44 8.06
CA LEU A 47 -6.09 0.89 8.27
C LEU A 47 -6.80 1.02 9.62
N ALA A 48 -7.45 -0.04 10.09
CA ALA A 48 -8.11 -0.13 11.39
C ALA A 48 -7.12 -0.13 12.57
N ASP A 49 -5.89 -0.57 12.33
CA ASP A 49 -4.82 -0.50 13.32
C ASP A 49 -4.56 0.95 13.75
N SER A 50 -4.90 1.24 15.00
CA SER A 50 -4.82 2.58 15.58
C SER A 50 -3.51 2.83 16.32
N ALA A 51 -2.57 1.89 16.29
CA ALA A 51 -1.28 2.02 16.94
C ALA A 51 -0.49 3.22 16.35
N PRO A 52 0.00 4.16 17.18
CA PRO A 52 0.70 5.35 16.71
C PRO A 52 2.00 5.02 15.94
N GLU A 53 2.68 3.94 16.31
CA GLU A 53 3.86 3.40 15.61
C GLU A 53 3.57 3.00 14.15
N HIS A 54 2.31 2.70 13.83
CA HIS A 54 1.87 2.30 12.49
C HIS A 54 1.23 3.44 11.69
N SER A 55 1.20 4.66 12.24
CA SER A 55 0.64 5.85 11.58
C SER A 55 1.28 6.13 10.21
N GLU A 56 2.62 6.06 10.10
CA GLU A 56 3.32 6.26 8.82
C GLU A 56 3.02 5.13 7.82
N VAL A 57 2.80 3.90 8.30
CA VAL A 57 2.43 2.76 7.44
C VAL A 57 1.06 3.00 6.81
N ARG A 58 0.07 3.41 7.60
CA ARG A 58 -1.29 3.75 7.12
C ARG A 58 -1.28 4.90 6.13
N ARG A 59 -0.58 5.99 6.47
CA ARG A 59 -0.47 7.17 5.59
C ARG A 59 0.09 6.79 4.21
N ARG A 60 1.09 5.90 4.16
CA ARG A 60 1.69 5.42 2.91
C ARG A 60 0.77 4.48 2.15
N LEU A 61 0.06 3.59 2.85
CA LEU A 61 -0.94 2.73 2.20
C LEU A 61 -2.06 3.56 1.57
N LEU A 62 -2.56 4.58 2.27
CA LEU A 62 -3.55 5.53 1.74
C LEU A 62 -3.02 6.30 0.51
N GLN A 63 -1.76 6.72 0.53
CA GLN A 63 -1.13 7.35 -0.62
C GLN A 63 -1.14 6.42 -1.85
N HIS A 64 -0.74 5.16 -1.68
CA HIS A 64 -0.73 4.19 -2.79
C HIS A 64 -2.14 3.81 -3.27
N LEU A 65 -3.14 3.81 -2.39
CA LEU A 65 -4.54 3.63 -2.77
C LEU A 65 -5.07 4.79 -3.61
N ALA A 66 -4.69 6.02 -3.26
CA ALA A 66 -5.04 7.21 -4.04
C ALA A 66 -4.36 7.21 -5.43
N GLU A 67 -3.14 6.69 -5.52
CA GLU A 67 -2.40 6.54 -6.78
C GLU A 67 -2.96 5.41 -7.68
N ASN A 68 -3.70 4.44 -7.12
CA ASN A 68 -4.22 3.26 -7.81
C ASN A 68 -5.74 3.07 -7.59
N PRO A 69 -6.59 3.97 -8.11
CA PRO A 69 -8.04 3.85 -7.96
C PRO A 69 -8.57 2.57 -8.63
N GLY A 70 -9.37 1.79 -7.90
CA GLY A 70 -9.95 0.54 -8.40
C GLY A 70 -8.98 -0.63 -8.53
N ARG A 71 -7.72 -0.48 -8.05
CA ARG A 71 -6.68 -1.51 -8.08
C ARG A 71 -6.00 -1.69 -6.72
N PRO A 72 -6.74 -2.16 -5.70
CA PRO A 72 -6.21 -2.34 -4.35
C PRO A 72 -5.02 -3.31 -4.29
N GLU A 73 -4.98 -4.32 -5.17
CA GLU A 73 -3.89 -5.29 -5.26
C GLU A 73 -2.58 -4.61 -5.65
N GLN A 74 -2.65 -3.71 -6.64
CA GLN A 74 -1.49 -2.95 -7.09
C GLN A 74 -1.01 -1.98 -5.99
N ALA A 75 -1.93 -1.29 -5.33
CA ALA A 75 -1.61 -0.40 -4.21
C ALA A 75 -0.88 -1.13 -3.07
N LEU A 76 -1.36 -2.33 -2.72
CA LEU A 76 -0.75 -3.16 -1.67
C LEU A 76 0.63 -3.68 -2.08
N LEU A 77 0.80 -4.10 -3.34
CA LEU A 77 2.10 -4.54 -3.87
C LEU A 77 3.12 -3.41 -3.85
N ASP A 78 2.75 -2.21 -4.31
CA ASP A 78 3.64 -1.06 -4.32
C ASP A 78 4.01 -0.62 -2.89
N HIS A 79 3.05 -0.68 -1.96
CA HIS A 79 3.31 -0.46 -0.54
C HIS A 79 4.34 -1.47 0.03
N ILE A 80 4.18 -2.77 -0.25
CA ILE A 80 5.12 -3.81 0.22
C ILE A 80 6.51 -3.60 -0.37
N ARG A 81 6.61 -3.25 -1.66
CA ARG A 81 7.87 -2.96 -2.34
C ARG A 81 8.58 -1.74 -1.75
N ASP A 82 7.89 -0.63 -1.56
CA ASP A 82 8.44 0.57 -0.92
C ASP A 82 8.93 0.27 0.50
N ARG A 83 8.13 -0.48 1.27
CA ARG A 83 8.49 -0.87 2.64
C ARG A 83 9.74 -1.76 2.68
N ASN A 84 9.86 -2.72 1.76
CA ASN A 84 11.03 -3.59 1.66
C ASN A 84 12.28 -2.83 1.21
N ASN A 85 12.15 -1.91 0.25
CA ASN A 85 13.24 -1.04 -0.18
C ASN A 85 13.76 -0.18 0.97
N ARG A 86 12.87 0.34 1.83
CA ARG A 86 13.28 1.09 3.02
C ARG A 86 13.93 0.23 4.09
N ARG A 87 13.57 -1.05 4.19
CA ARG A 87 14.28 -1.99 5.07
C ARG A 87 15.68 -2.31 4.53
N GLY A 88 15.81 -2.59 3.23
CA GLY A 88 17.11 -2.87 2.60
C GLY A 88 18.04 -1.65 2.52
N ARG A 89 17.52 -0.43 2.39
CA ARG A 89 18.33 0.80 2.42
C ARG A 89 18.87 1.12 3.82
N ARG A 90 18.26 0.61 4.89
CA ARG A 90 18.79 0.74 6.25
C ARG A 90 19.99 -0.16 6.51
N THR A 91 20.14 -1.25 5.75
CA THR A 91 21.30 -2.16 5.88
C THR A 91 22.45 -1.83 4.93
N ALA A 92 22.24 -0.93 3.96
CA ALA A 92 23.22 -0.60 2.91
C ALA A 92 24.07 0.67 3.21
N LEU A 93 23.89 1.28 4.38
CA LEU A 93 24.70 2.40 4.86
C LEU A 93 25.21 2.06 6.27
N GLU A 94 26.21 1.18 6.35
CA GLU A 94 27.11 1.11 7.50
C GLU A 94 28.31 2.04 7.22
N PRO A 95 28.30 3.30 7.68
CA PRO A 95 29.47 4.15 7.69
C PRO A 95 30.41 3.70 8.81
N GLY A 96 31.60 3.24 8.41
CA GLY A 96 32.86 3.16 9.17
C GLY A 96 32.80 3.24 10.70
N HIS A 97 32.91 2.06 11.34
CA HIS A 97 33.54 1.94 12.66
C HIS A 97 35.05 2.25 12.54
N GLN A 98 35.41 3.54 12.45
CA GLN A 98 36.75 4.01 12.81
C GLN A 98 36.70 4.53 14.25
N GLY A 99 36.67 3.58 15.19
CA GLY A 99 36.99 3.86 16.58
C GLY A 99 38.45 4.26 16.66
N SER A 100 38.67 5.54 16.91
CA SER A 100 39.99 6.11 17.18
C SER A 100 40.54 5.49 18.47
N VAL A 101 41.43 4.50 18.37
CA VAL A 101 42.29 4.13 19.49
C VAL A 101 43.52 5.02 19.41
N THR A 102 43.57 6.00 20.30
CA THR A 102 44.77 6.78 20.60
C THR A 102 45.93 5.82 20.87
N GLN A 103 46.82 5.68 19.89
CA GLN A 103 48.08 4.97 20.06
C GLN A 103 48.95 5.80 21.01
N LEU A 104 48.97 5.40 22.28
CA LEU A 104 49.90 5.88 23.30
C LEU A 104 51.35 5.62 22.84
N PRO A 105 52.31 6.52 23.13
CA PRO A 105 53.69 6.32 22.72
C PRO A 105 54.31 5.10 23.43
N PRO A 106 55.21 4.34 22.77
CA PRO A 106 55.90 3.25 23.44
C PRO A 106 56.80 3.83 24.54
N THR A 107 56.56 3.41 25.78
CA THR A 107 57.48 3.69 26.88
C THR A 107 58.77 2.94 26.60
N SER A 108 59.83 3.69 26.25
CA SER A 108 61.20 3.21 26.38
C SER A 108 61.43 2.74 27.81
N ARG A 109 61.62 1.44 27.98
CA ARG A 109 62.22 0.86 29.18
C ARG A 109 62.79 -0.51 28.81
N HIS A 110 64.11 -0.61 28.75
CA HIS A 110 64.82 -1.57 29.59
C HIS A 110 66.32 -1.26 29.59
N ASP A 111 66.85 -1.22 30.82
CA ASP A 111 68.25 -1.41 31.22
C ASP A 111 68.86 -2.66 30.57
#